data_AF-A0A537UM44-F1
#
_entry.id   AF-A0A537UM44-F1
#
_cell.length_a   1.000
_cell.length_b   1.000
_cell.length_c   1.000
_cell.angle_alpha   90.00
_cell.angle_beta   90.00
_cell.angle_gamma   90.00
#
_symmetry.space_group_name_H-M   'P 1'
#
loop_
_entity.id
_entity.type
_entity.pdbx_description
1 polymer ?
#
loop_
_entity_poly.entity_id
_entity_poly.type
_entity_poly.pdbx_seq_one_letter_code
_entity_poly.pdbx_strand_id
1 'polypeptide(L)'
;TLFWFDVDGPVTPYLPERWPVFIWELQGKKQGIYGFPAIDGPRGGMKIATEQYEATTTAAAVERAVSDEEKRAMYEDYIAPYIAGVSNRCLRAMSCLYTVTPDFGFVIDTHPDSKRVIIVSPCSGHGFKHSPAIGEALADLAIDGATAADLAAFTLQRFLSRMS
;
A
#
# COMPACT_ATOMS: atom_id res chain seq x y z
N THR A 1 -5.87 4.63 -4.59
CA THR A 1 -5.98 3.86 -5.85
C THR A 1 -4.62 3.63 -6.47
N LEU A 2 -4.42 2.53 -7.21
CA LEU A 2 -3.19 2.23 -7.94
C LEU A 2 -3.41 2.44 -9.44
N PHE A 3 -2.47 3.09 -10.14
CA PHE A 3 -2.58 3.38 -11.56
C PHE A 3 -1.35 2.90 -12.33
N TRP A 4 -1.54 2.48 -13.58
CA TRP A 4 -0.48 2.18 -14.54
C TRP A 4 -0.67 3.08 -15.76
N PHE A 5 0.27 3.99 -15.97
CA PHE A 5 0.24 4.91 -17.10
C PHE A 5 1.25 4.50 -18.16
N ASP A 6 0.82 4.61 -19.42
CA ASP A 6 1.66 4.31 -20.58
C ASP A 6 2.79 5.35 -20.72
N VAL A 7 3.86 4.98 -21.41
CA VAL A 7 5.02 5.85 -21.66
C VAL A 7 5.00 6.30 -23.12
N ASP A 8 5.18 7.59 -23.35
CA ASP A 8 5.37 8.15 -24.68
C ASP A 8 6.79 7.86 -25.19
N GLY A 9 6.87 7.28 -26.38
CA GLY A 9 8.15 6.97 -27.02
C GLY A 9 8.83 5.70 -26.47
N PRO A 10 10.17 5.64 -26.41
CA PRO A 10 10.86 4.41 -26.02
C PRO A 10 10.71 4.15 -24.53
N VAL A 11 10.20 2.97 -24.15
CA VAL A 11 10.05 2.58 -22.73
C VAL A 11 11.39 2.39 -22.00
N THR A 12 12.51 2.21 -22.74
CA THR A 12 13.81 1.81 -22.19
C THR A 12 14.28 2.63 -20.98
N PRO A 13 14.12 3.98 -20.92
CA PRO A 13 14.51 4.77 -19.75
C PRO A 13 13.71 4.44 -18.48
N TYR A 14 12.52 3.85 -18.62
CA TYR A 14 11.57 3.57 -17.52
C TYR A 14 11.53 2.10 -17.13
N LEU A 15 12.41 1.26 -17.71
CA LEU A 15 12.56 -0.13 -17.31
C LEU A 15 13.32 -0.25 -15.97
N PRO A 16 13.15 -1.34 -15.20
CA PRO A 16 13.75 -1.51 -13.88
C PRO A 16 15.28 -1.36 -13.84
N GLU A 17 15.98 -1.59 -14.96
CA GLU A 17 17.44 -1.46 -15.06
C GLU A 17 17.89 0.00 -15.21
N ARG A 18 16.98 0.91 -15.53
CA ARG A 18 17.26 2.33 -15.84
C ARG A 18 16.51 3.31 -14.95
N TRP A 19 15.45 2.87 -14.28
CA TRP A 19 14.60 3.71 -13.44
C TRP A 19 14.35 3.07 -12.06
N PRO A 20 14.51 3.83 -10.97
CA PRO A 20 14.36 3.29 -9.62
C PRO A 20 12.89 3.18 -9.19
N VAL A 21 12.65 2.35 -8.18
CA VAL A 21 11.46 2.52 -7.32
C VAL A 21 11.60 3.84 -6.58
N PHE A 22 10.51 4.60 -6.46
CA PHE A 22 10.57 5.93 -5.84
C PHE A 22 9.42 6.17 -4.86
N ILE A 23 9.69 7.04 -3.88
CA ILE A 23 8.72 7.66 -2.99
C ILE A 23 9.12 9.14 -2.95
N TRP A 24 8.25 10.03 -3.41
CA TRP A 24 8.51 11.47 -3.50
C TRP A 24 7.47 12.25 -2.73
N GLU A 25 7.94 13.10 -1.83
CA GLU A 25 7.12 14.15 -1.22
C GLU A 25 7.07 15.35 -2.16
N LEU A 26 5.86 15.73 -2.57
CA LEU A 26 5.64 16.78 -3.56
C LEU A 26 5.29 18.08 -2.85
N GLN A 27 6.13 19.10 -3.00
CA GLN A 27 5.89 20.40 -2.37
C GLN A 27 4.56 21.00 -2.84
N GLY A 28 3.75 21.47 -1.90
CA GLY A 28 2.45 22.10 -2.18
C GLY A 28 1.31 21.14 -2.50
N LYS A 29 1.55 19.82 -2.51
CA LYS A 29 0.50 18.80 -2.62
C LYS A 29 0.20 18.21 -1.24
N LYS A 30 -1.03 17.71 -1.07
CA LYS A 30 -1.47 17.09 0.18
C LYS A 30 -0.84 15.72 0.43
N GLN A 31 -0.39 15.05 -0.63
CA GLN A 31 0.09 13.68 -0.60
C GLN A 31 1.34 13.55 -1.49
N GLY A 32 2.26 12.69 -1.07
CA GLY A 32 3.35 12.23 -1.92
C GLY A 32 2.90 11.20 -2.94
N ILE A 33 3.79 10.86 -3.85
CA ILE A 33 3.63 9.76 -4.79
C ILE A 33 4.66 8.67 -4.52
N TYR A 34 4.29 7.43 -4.78
CA TYR A 34 5.24 6.35 -4.92
C TYR A 34 4.97 5.60 -6.21
N GLY A 35 6.00 4.95 -6.74
CA GLY A 35 5.87 4.27 -8.00
C GLY A 35 6.95 3.25 -8.27
N PHE A 36 6.64 2.41 -9.25
CA PHE A 36 7.51 1.38 -9.77
C PHE A 36 7.74 1.65 -11.25
N PRO A 37 8.94 1.34 -11.76
CA PRO A 37 9.22 1.36 -13.20
C PRO A 37 8.28 0.43 -13.97
N ALA A 38 8.39 0.42 -15.29
CA ALA A 38 7.63 -0.46 -16.17
C ALA A 38 8.10 -1.93 -16.04
N ILE A 39 7.84 -2.53 -14.87
CA ILE A 39 8.28 -3.88 -14.46
C ILE A 39 7.68 -4.98 -15.34
N ASP A 40 6.50 -4.73 -15.92
CA ASP A 40 5.80 -5.64 -16.83
C ASP A 40 6.17 -5.35 -18.31
N GLY A 41 7.25 -4.60 -18.54
CA GLY A 41 7.81 -4.30 -19.86
C GLY A 41 7.07 -3.21 -20.65
N PRO A 42 7.28 -3.12 -21.98
CA PRO A 42 6.80 -2.02 -22.83
C PRO A 42 5.31 -1.76 -22.83
N ARG A 43 4.48 -2.73 -22.44
CA ARG A 43 3.02 -2.62 -22.39
C ARG A 43 2.47 -2.62 -20.96
N GLY A 44 3.35 -2.64 -19.97
CA GLY A 44 3.01 -2.67 -18.55
C GLY A 44 2.66 -1.31 -17.96
N GLY A 45 3.25 -0.25 -18.53
CA GLY A 45 3.18 1.10 -17.98
C GLY A 45 3.92 1.25 -16.65
N MET A 46 4.14 2.50 -16.24
CA MET A 46 4.66 2.80 -14.91
C MET A 46 3.55 2.76 -13.89
N LYS A 47 3.76 2.00 -12.80
CA LYS A 47 2.84 1.99 -11.67
C LYS A 47 3.09 3.24 -10.83
N ILE A 48 2.07 4.07 -10.61
CA ILE A 48 2.16 5.27 -9.78
C ILE A 48 0.91 5.36 -8.92
N ALA A 49 1.07 5.72 -7.65
CA ALA A 49 -0.01 5.84 -6.70
C ALA A 49 0.29 6.92 -5.65
N THR A 50 -0.77 7.41 -4.99
CA THR A 50 -0.68 8.27 -3.80
C THR A 50 -1.12 7.49 -2.56
N GLU A 51 -0.76 8.01 -1.39
CA GLU A 51 -1.28 7.53 -0.11
C GLU A 51 -2.56 8.28 0.27
N GLN A 52 -3.71 7.76 -0.12
CA GLN A 52 -5.02 8.35 0.21
C GLN A 52 -5.63 7.73 1.47
N TYR A 53 -5.94 8.59 2.44
CA TYR A 53 -6.69 8.25 3.65
C TYR A 53 -8.01 9.03 3.77
N GLU A 54 -8.44 9.68 2.68
CA GLU A 54 -9.50 10.70 2.70
C GLU A 54 -10.92 10.12 2.84
N ALA A 55 -11.12 8.86 2.42
CA ALA A 55 -12.42 8.21 2.45
C ALA A 55 -12.37 6.92 3.28
N THR A 56 -13.29 6.79 4.23
CA THR A 56 -13.53 5.54 4.96
C THR A 56 -14.59 4.74 4.23
N THR A 57 -14.34 3.45 4.04
CA THR A 57 -15.30 2.51 3.44
C THR A 57 -15.15 1.13 4.07
N THR A 58 -16.02 0.19 3.70
CA THR A 58 -15.92 -1.21 4.10
C THR A 58 -15.51 -2.07 2.90
N ALA A 59 -15.00 -3.27 3.17
CA ALA A 59 -14.67 -4.23 2.11
C ALA A 59 -15.89 -4.61 1.24
N ALA A 60 -17.11 -4.50 1.79
CA ALA A 60 -18.36 -4.80 1.10
C ALA A 60 -18.89 -3.62 0.30
N ALA A 61 -18.62 -2.38 0.73
CA ALA A 61 -19.17 -1.16 0.12
C ALA A 61 -18.19 -0.41 -0.78
N VAL A 62 -16.92 -0.83 -0.87
CA VAL A 62 -15.92 -0.16 -1.70
C VAL A 62 -16.30 -0.21 -3.18
N GLU A 63 -16.30 0.95 -3.82
CA GLU A 63 -16.34 1.04 -5.28
C GLU A 63 -15.00 0.54 -5.84
N ARG A 64 -15.06 -0.53 -6.63
CA ARG A 64 -13.87 -1.15 -7.21
C ARG A 64 -13.52 -0.57 -8.56
N ALA A 65 -14.49 0.03 -9.25
CA ALA A 65 -14.24 0.76 -10.48
C ALA A 65 -13.54 2.08 -10.17
N VAL A 66 -12.49 2.38 -10.94
CA VAL A 66 -11.80 3.67 -10.88
C VAL A 66 -12.33 4.53 -12.01
N SER A 67 -12.88 5.69 -11.67
CA SER A 67 -13.49 6.60 -12.63
C SER A 67 -12.44 7.22 -13.56
N ASP A 68 -12.87 7.65 -14.75
CA ASP A 68 -11.99 8.36 -15.68
C ASP A 68 -11.57 9.73 -15.13
N GLU A 69 -12.41 10.34 -14.29
CA GLU A 69 -12.10 11.56 -13.55
C GLU A 69 -10.90 11.37 -12.61
N GLU A 70 -10.90 10.29 -11.81
CA GLU A 70 -9.78 9.97 -10.92
C GLU A 70 -8.49 9.68 -11.69
N LYS A 71 -8.59 8.97 -12.83
CA LYS A 71 -7.43 8.70 -13.69
C LYS A 71 -6.87 10.01 -14.25
N ARG A 72 -7.73 10.91 -14.72
CA ARG A 72 -7.34 12.21 -15.26
C ARG A 72 -6.69 13.08 -14.18
N ALA A 73 -7.31 13.19 -13.02
CA ALA A 73 -6.77 13.94 -11.88
C ALA A 73 -5.41 13.39 -11.44
N MET A 74 -5.25 12.06 -11.34
CA MET A 74 -3.95 11.45 -11.04
C MET A 74 -2.87 11.87 -12.05
N TYR A 75 -3.19 11.86 -13.34
CA TYR A 75 -2.23 12.26 -14.36
C TYR A 75 -1.88 13.76 -14.25
N GLU A 76 -2.88 14.62 -14.25
CA GLU A 76 -2.70 16.08 -14.31
C GLU A 76 -2.02 16.63 -13.05
N ASP A 77 -2.39 16.12 -11.86
CA ASP A 77 -1.90 16.66 -10.60
C ASP A 77 -0.58 16.04 -10.12
N TYR A 78 -0.32 14.77 -10.46
CA TYR A 78 0.73 13.98 -9.82
C TYR A 78 1.75 13.36 -10.77
N ILE A 79 1.46 13.25 -12.07
CA ILE A 79 2.36 12.60 -13.04
C ILE A 79 2.94 13.64 -13.99
N ALA A 80 2.09 14.33 -14.76
CA ALA A 80 2.51 15.28 -15.79
C ALA A 80 3.48 16.37 -15.29
N PRO A 81 3.35 16.92 -14.07
CA PRO A 81 4.27 17.95 -13.59
C PRO A 81 5.64 17.42 -13.16
N TYR A 82 5.77 16.11 -12.90
CA TYR A 82 6.92 15.56 -12.17
C TYR A 82 7.67 14.46 -12.93
N ILE A 83 7.02 13.76 -13.86
CA ILE A 83 7.61 12.63 -14.59
C ILE A 83 7.43 12.84 -16.09
N ALA A 84 8.49 13.32 -16.73
CA ALA A 84 8.51 13.50 -18.18
C ALA A 84 8.34 12.16 -18.91
N GLY A 85 7.66 12.19 -20.07
CA GLY A 85 7.50 11.05 -20.97
C GLY A 85 6.48 9.99 -20.53
N VAL A 86 5.80 10.17 -19.41
CA VAL A 86 4.60 9.37 -19.09
C VAL A 86 3.39 10.03 -19.73
N SER A 87 2.58 9.26 -20.44
CA SER A 87 1.39 9.73 -21.15
C SER A 87 0.15 9.76 -20.24
N ASN A 88 -0.91 10.44 -20.67
CA ASN A 88 -2.20 10.43 -19.97
C ASN A 88 -3.00 9.14 -20.15
N ARG A 89 -2.47 8.16 -20.90
CA ARG A 89 -3.15 6.90 -21.18
C ARG A 89 -3.00 5.96 -19.99
N CYS A 90 -4.03 5.88 -19.16
CA CYS A 90 -4.10 4.91 -18.07
C CYS A 90 -4.41 3.51 -18.64
N LEU A 91 -3.42 2.62 -18.62
CA LEU A 91 -3.54 1.24 -19.10
C LEU A 91 -4.35 0.37 -18.14
N ARG A 92 -4.21 0.65 -16.84
CA ARG A 92 -4.88 -0.09 -15.77
C ARG A 92 -5.01 0.79 -14.54
N ALA A 93 -6.13 0.64 -13.83
CA ALA A 93 -6.31 1.20 -12.51
C ALA A 93 -6.99 0.18 -11.58
N MET A 94 -6.65 0.21 -10.30
CA MET A 94 -7.22 -0.69 -9.29
C MET A 94 -7.46 0.04 -7.98
N SER A 95 -8.68 -0.08 -7.45
CA SER A 95 -9.00 0.35 -6.09
C SER A 95 -8.31 -0.58 -5.08
N CYS A 96 -7.63 0.01 -4.10
CA CYS A 96 -6.90 -0.70 -3.04
C CYS A 96 -7.36 -0.15 -1.70
N LEU A 97 -7.59 -1.04 -0.73
CA LEU A 97 -8.04 -0.69 0.60
C LEU A 97 -6.91 -0.78 1.61
N TYR A 98 -6.90 0.16 2.54
CA TYR A 98 -6.14 0.06 3.77
C TYR A 98 -7.08 -0.18 4.95
N THR A 99 -6.72 -1.12 5.80
CA THR A 99 -7.25 -1.19 7.16
C THR A 99 -6.30 -0.41 8.05
N VAL A 100 -6.75 0.68 8.65
CA VAL A 100 -5.87 1.59 9.38
C VAL A 100 -6.28 1.61 10.85
N THR A 101 -5.33 1.35 11.74
CA THR A 101 -5.51 1.51 13.19
C THR A 101 -5.25 2.97 13.59
N PRO A 102 -5.77 3.43 14.75
CA PRO A 102 -5.57 4.82 15.17
C PRO A 102 -4.10 5.26 15.32
N ASP A 103 -3.19 4.31 15.57
CA ASP A 103 -1.76 4.54 15.71
C ASP A 103 -0.94 4.10 14.48
N PHE A 104 -1.61 3.70 13.40
CA PHE A 104 -1.01 3.16 12.17
C PHE A 104 -0.14 1.89 12.40
N GLY A 105 -0.23 1.26 13.56
CA GLY A 105 0.49 0.05 13.93
C GLY A 105 -0.28 -1.23 13.55
N PHE A 106 0.44 -2.36 13.52
CA PHE A 106 -0.16 -3.67 13.28
C PHE A 106 -0.96 -4.17 14.48
N VAL A 107 -1.86 -5.12 14.24
CA VAL A 107 -2.49 -5.90 15.30
C VAL A 107 -2.03 -7.35 15.16
N ILE A 108 -1.32 -7.86 16.15
CA ILE A 108 -0.91 -9.26 16.23
C ILE A 108 -1.14 -9.70 17.67
N ASP A 109 -2.14 -10.55 17.87
CA ASP A 109 -2.55 -11.00 19.20
C ASP A 109 -3.25 -12.36 19.16
N THR A 110 -3.55 -12.92 20.32
CA THR A 110 -4.45 -14.07 20.45
C THR A 110 -5.88 -13.62 20.73
N HIS A 111 -6.87 -14.38 20.28
CA HIS A 111 -8.26 -14.07 20.56
C HIS A 111 -8.52 -14.16 22.09
N PRO A 112 -9.23 -13.19 22.70
CA PRO A 112 -9.44 -13.15 24.15
C PRO A 112 -10.09 -14.42 24.69
N ASP A 113 -11.02 -15.01 23.93
CA ASP A 113 -11.71 -16.24 24.33
C ASP A 113 -11.01 -17.53 23.90
N SER A 114 -9.93 -17.47 23.10
CA SER A 114 -9.25 -18.67 22.59
C SER A 114 -7.81 -18.41 22.19
N LYS A 115 -6.88 -18.96 22.98
CA LYS A 115 -5.44 -18.96 22.67
C LYS A 115 -5.07 -19.75 21.42
N ARG A 116 -6.02 -20.49 20.83
CA ARG A 116 -5.81 -21.26 19.59
C ARG A 116 -6.10 -20.43 18.33
N VAL A 117 -6.58 -19.21 18.49
CA VAL A 117 -6.89 -18.29 17.39
C VAL A 117 -5.93 -17.12 17.47
N ILE A 118 -5.13 -16.94 16.43
CA ILE A 118 -4.22 -15.80 16.28
C ILE A 118 -4.91 -14.76 15.39
N ILE A 119 -5.02 -13.54 15.87
CA ILE A 119 -5.54 -12.38 15.16
C ILE A 119 -4.35 -11.65 14.55
N VAL A 120 -4.42 -11.40 13.24
CA VAL A 120 -3.38 -10.69 12.51
C VAL A 120 -4.01 -9.66 11.58
N SER A 121 -3.62 -8.41 11.76
CA SER A 121 -3.90 -7.31 10.86
C SER A 121 -2.58 -6.55 10.63
N PRO A 122 -1.76 -6.98 9.66
CA PRO A 122 -0.52 -6.31 9.29
C PRO A 122 -0.86 -5.16 8.33
N CYS A 123 -1.74 -4.25 8.76
CA CYS A 123 -2.34 -3.23 7.89
C CYS A 123 -1.85 -1.83 8.28
N SER A 124 -2.42 -0.77 7.69
CA SER A 124 -1.96 0.64 7.70
C SER A 124 -1.02 1.03 6.56
N GLY A 125 -1.17 0.39 5.40
CA GLY A 125 -0.49 0.80 4.15
C GLY A 125 0.98 0.38 4.04
N HIS A 126 1.56 -0.25 5.07
CA HIS A 126 2.97 -0.62 5.10
C HIS A 126 3.26 -2.08 5.47
N GLY A 127 2.22 -2.92 5.59
CA GLY A 127 2.35 -4.34 5.93
C GLY A 127 3.11 -5.20 4.93
N PHE A 128 3.04 -4.87 3.64
CA PHE A 128 3.63 -5.69 2.58
C PHE A 128 5.13 -5.94 2.80
N LYS A 129 5.88 -4.89 3.18
CA LYS A 129 7.34 -5.00 3.40
C LYS A 129 7.70 -5.88 4.61
N HIS A 130 6.78 -6.03 5.56
CA HIS A 130 6.97 -6.80 6.79
C HIS A 130 6.34 -8.20 6.73
N SER A 131 5.60 -8.50 5.67
CA SER A 131 4.87 -9.76 5.53
C SER A 131 5.73 -11.02 5.67
N PRO A 132 7.00 -11.07 5.23
CA PRO A 132 7.83 -12.27 5.44
C PRO A 132 8.14 -12.50 6.93
N ALA A 133 8.61 -11.47 7.64
CA ALA A 133 8.96 -11.57 9.06
C ALA A 133 7.73 -11.81 9.94
N ILE A 134 6.60 -11.17 9.60
CA ILE A 134 5.33 -11.43 10.28
C ILE A 134 4.88 -12.87 10.03
N GLY A 135 4.98 -13.35 8.79
CA GLY A 135 4.62 -14.73 8.44
C GLY A 135 5.45 -15.77 9.20
N GLU A 136 6.75 -15.56 9.32
CA GLU A 136 7.66 -16.39 10.12
C GLU A 136 7.25 -16.41 11.60
N ALA A 137 7.08 -15.23 12.21
CA ALA A 137 6.69 -15.14 13.62
C ALA A 137 5.35 -15.83 13.92
N LEU A 138 4.39 -15.75 12.98
CA LEU A 138 3.10 -16.41 13.10
C LEU A 138 3.19 -17.93 12.93
N ALA A 139 4.09 -18.41 12.08
CA ALA A 139 4.34 -19.84 11.91
C ALA A 139 4.92 -20.44 13.20
N ASP A 140 5.91 -19.79 13.80
CA ASP A 140 6.49 -20.19 15.09
C ASP A 140 5.41 -20.24 16.19
N LEU A 141 4.59 -19.19 16.29
CA LEU A 141 3.49 -19.14 17.26
C LEU A 141 2.48 -20.28 17.05
N ALA A 142 2.18 -20.64 15.81
CA ALA A 142 1.20 -21.68 15.50
C ALA A 142 1.73 -23.10 15.75
N ILE A 143 3.02 -23.34 15.52
CA ILE A 143 3.64 -24.67 15.61
C ILE A 143 4.21 -24.92 17.00
N ASP A 144 4.99 -23.95 17.51
CA ASP A 144 5.79 -24.10 18.73
C ASP A 144 5.19 -23.35 19.93
N GLY A 145 4.22 -22.47 19.69
CA GLY A 145 3.55 -21.68 20.74
C GLY A 145 4.35 -20.48 21.24
N ALA A 146 5.49 -20.19 20.63
CA ALA A 146 6.36 -19.04 20.94
C ALA A 146 7.12 -18.62 19.68
N THR A 147 7.56 -17.36 19.60
CA THR A 147 8.43 -16.84 18.53
C THR A 147 9.56 -16.01 19.15
N ALA A 148 10.68 -15.88 18.45
CA ALA A 148 11.78 -15.01 18.87
C ALA A 148 11.50 -13.52 18.58
N ALA A 149 10.53 -13.21 17.70
CA ALA A 149 10.16 -11.84 17.38
C ALA A 149 9.46 -11.16 18.57
N ASP A 150 9.86 -9.93 18.90
CA ASP A 150 9.12 -9.11 19.87
C ASP A 150 7.88 -8.51 19.21
N LEU A 151 6.71 -9.01 19.62
CA LEU A 151 5.41 -8.58 19.11
C LEU A 151 4.64 -7.72 20.12
N ALA A 152 5.23 -7.36 21.27
CA ALA A 152 4.53 -6.68 22.36
C ALA A 152 3.88 -5.36 21.91
N ALA A 153 4.54 -4.63 21.03
CA ALA A 153 4.05 -3.37 20.46
C ALA A 153 2.80 -3.54 19.57
N PHE A 154 2.48 -4.75 19.12
CA PHE A 154 1.37 -5.04 18.20
C PHE A 154 0.15 -5.67 18.89
N THR A 155 0.19 -5.84 20.21
CA THR A 155 -0.93 -6.38 20.99
C THR A 155 -2.12 -5.41 21.02
N LEU A 156 -3.33 -5.93 21.21
CA LEU A 156 -4.56 -5.13 21.38
C LEU A 156 -4.55 -4.32 22.68
N GLN A 157 -3.78 -4.76 23.67
CA GLN A 157 -3.67 -4.14 24.99
C GLN A 157 -3.33 -2.64 24.92
N ARG A 158 -2.54 -2.23 23.91
CA ARG A 158 -2.14 -0.83 23.72
C ARG A 158 -3.29 0.13 23.42
N PHE A 159 -4.45 -0.38 22.98
CA PHE A 159 -5.65 0.41 22.78
C PHE A 159 -6.58 0.42 24.00
N LEU A 160 -6.48 -0.60 24.87
CA LEU A 160 -7.29 -0.70 26.08
C LEU A 160 -6.84 0.26 27.19
N SER A 161 -5.56 0.65 27.21
CA SER A 161 -5.01 1.60 28.19
C SER A 161 -5.28 3.07 27.89
N ARG A 162 -5.87 3.40 26.73
CA ARG A 162 -6.18 4.78 26.30
C ARG A 162 -7.66 5.16 26.42
N MET A 163 -8.48 4.30 27.01
CA MET A 163 -9.91 4.51 27.25
C MET A 163 -10.24 4.93 28.70
N SER A 164 -9.29 5.52 29.42
CA SER A 164 -9.51 6.12 30.75
C SER A 164 -9.56 7.64 30.69
#